data_AF-A0A1Q7CEZ0-F1
#
_entry.id   AF-A0A1Q7CEZ0-F1
#
_cell.length_a   1.000
_cell.length_b   1.000
_cell.length_c   1.000
_cell.angle_alpha   90.00
_cell.angle_beta   90.00
_cell.angle_gamma   90.00
#
_symmetry.space_group_name_H-M   'P 1'
#
loop_
_entity.id
_entity.type
_entity.pdbx_description
1 polymer ?
#
loop_
_entity_poly.entity_id
_entity_poly.type
_entity_poly.pdbx_seq_one_letter_code
_entity_poly.pdbx_strand_id
1 'polypeptide(L)'
;MVQTLVCALFSAAAVGAESKSLQIFFVDVEGGQATLVVTPSGQSLLIDTGWPGFGGRDAGRIVSAAKAAGADRIDYVLITHFHRDHVGGVTQLASQIKIGTFIDHGSNLEDAAAPREDFAAYEKVAAKSKRVIVKPGDQIPMKDLTVEVLTAAGEHISAPLQGAGQPNSLCASEPEPAADATENARSVGVLITFGKLRFIDLGDLTKQKERDLVCPNNLIGTVDLFLTTHHGWNQSNAKVIVDALHPRVSIMNNGAHKGGSPDAWETIRNSPGLQDLWQLHYAMDSDKAHNVQEMFIANVEEKCEGKYLKVTAEPNGTFTVLNSRNNFKKTYSK
;
A
#
# COMPACT_ATOMS: atom_id res chain seq x y z
N MET A 1 -4.62 -55.28 52.58
CA MET A 1 -4.47 -54.73 51.22
C MET A 1 -5.22 -53.41 51.17
N VAL A 2 -4.51 -52.28 51.22
CA VAL A 2 -5.09 -50.95 50.97
C VAL A 2 -4.36 -50.42 49.75
N GLN A 3 -5.07 -50.30 48.63
CA GLN A 3 -4.52 -49.88 47.35
C GLN A 3 -4.94 -48.43 47.13
N THR A 4 -4.01 -47.51 47.41
CA THR A 4 -4.20 -46.08 47.22
C THR A 4 -4.12 -45.76 45.73
N LEU A 5 -5.25 -45.38 45.14
CA LEU A 5 -5.32 -44.94 43.75
C LEU A 5 -4.90 -43.47 43.67
N VAL A 6 -3.74 -43.19 43.08
CA VAL A 6 -3.29 -41.82 42.78
C VAL A 6 -3.87 -41.43 41.42
N CYS A 7 -4.85 -40.52 41.44
CA CYS A 7 -5.38 -39.88 40.23
C CYS A 7 -4.43 -38.75 39.82
N ALA A 8 -3.66 -38.94 38.75
CA ALA A 8 -2.87 -37.87 38.14
C ALA A 8 -3.77 -37.00 37.26
N LEU A 9 -4.02 -35.76 37.69
CA LEU A 9 -4.64 -34.73 36.89
C LEU A 9 -3.63 -34.21 35.85
N PHE A 10 -3.82 -34.58 34.59
CA PHE A 10 -3.12 -33.94 33.47
C PHE A 10 -3.82 -32.61 33.14
N SER A 11 -3.23 -31.50 33.58
CA SER A 11 -3.57 -30.17 33.06
C SER A 11 -3.07 -30.08 31.62
N ALA A 12 -3.98 -30.22 30.65
CA ALA A 12 -3.70 -29.84 29.27
C ALA A 12 -3.52 -28.31 29.23
N ALA A 13 -2.27 -27.85 29.17
CA ALA A 13 -1.99 -26.47 28.83
C ALA A 13 -2.51 -26.25 27.41
N ALA A 14 -3.58 -25.46 27.27
CA ALA A 14 -3.97 -24.92 25.99
C ALA A 14 -2.79 -24.06 25.50
N VAL A 15 -2.01 -24.60 24.58
CA VAL A 15 -1.06 -23.82 23.79
C VAL A 15 -1.93 -22.86 22.98
N GLY A 16 -2.14 -21.66 23.51
CA GLY A 16 -2.82 -20.61 22.78
C GLY A 16 -2.11 -20.43 21.46
N ALA A 17 -2.84 -20.56 20.35
CA ALA A 17 -2.31 -20.19 19.05
C ALA A 17 -1.82 -18.75 19.17
N GLU A 18 -0.52 -18.53 19.00
CA GLU A 18 0.07 -17.21 18.94
C GLU A 18 -0.72 -16.42 17.88
N SER A 19 -1.43 -15.37 18.31
CA SER A 19 -2.18 -14.52 17.40
C SER A 19 -1.20 -13.94 16.39
N LYS A 20 -1.23 -14.42 15.15
CA LYS A 20 -0.37 -13.89 14.10
C LYS A 20 -0.70 -12.41 13.88
N SER A 21 0.32 -11.57 13.78
CA SER A 21 0.17 -10.14 13.47
C SER A 21 -0.19 -9.93 11.99
N LEU A 22 -0.78 -8.78 11.66
CA LEU A 22 -0.88 -8.34 10.26
C LEU A 22 0.54 -8.05 9.73
N GLN A 23 0.84 -8.50 8.51
CA GLN A 23 2.10 -8.19 7.83
C GLN A 23 1.84 -7.36 6.57
N ILE A 24 2.59 -6.29 6.36
CA ILE A 24 2.55 -5.47 5.14
C ILE A 24 3.97 -5.32 4.63
N PHE A 25 4.23 -5.75 3.40
CA PHE A 25 5.52 -5.63 2.74
C PHE A 25 5.42 -4.59 1.64
N PHE A 26 6.27 -3.57 1.70
CA PHE A 26 6.48 -2.62 0.63
C PHE A 26 7.66 -3.16 -0.18
N VAL A 27 7.36 -3.82 -1.29
CA VAL A 27 8.34 -4.53 -2.11
C VAL A 27 9.01 -3.54 -3.04
N ASP A 28 10.34 -3.52 -3.06
CA ASP A 28 11.07 -2.67 -3.99
C ASP A 28 10.96 -3.19 -5.42
N VAL A 29 10.32 -2.38 -6.26
CA VAL A 29 10.20 -2.57 -7.71
C VAL A 29 10.86 -1.40 -8.48
N GLU A 30 11.69 -0.60 -7.80
CA GLU A 30 12.51 0.49 -8.38
C GLU A 30 11.70 1.59 -9.07
N GLY A 31 10.75 2.18 -8.34
CA GLY A 31 9.91 3.26 -8.86
C GLY A 31 8.66 2.72 -9.56
N GLY A 32 7.85 2.03 -8.77
CA GLY A 32 6.58 1.42 -9.13
C GLY A 32 5.87 1.03 -7.84
N GLN A 33 4.83 0.22 -7.92
CA GLN A 33 4.14 -0.25 -6.72
C GLN A 33 4.01 -1.77 -6.65
N ALA A 34 4.29 -2.30 -5.46
CA ALA A 34 3.97 -3.65 -5.05
C ALA A 34 3.88 -3.71 -3.52
N THR A 35 2.66 -3.64 -2.99
CA THR A 35 2.39 -3.70 -1.55
C THR A 35 1.68 -5.01 -1.22
N LEU A 36 2.34 -5.92 -0.52
CA LEU A 36 1.76 -7.20 -0.12
C LEU A 36 1.26 -7.14 1.33
N VAL A 37 -0.03 -7.34 1.53
CA VAL A 37 -0.71 -7.44 2.82
C VAL A 37 -1.05 -8.91 3.09
N VAL A 38 -0.63 -9.45 4.24
CA VAL A 38 -0.95 -10.81 4.68
C VAL A 38 -1.57 -10.77 6.07
N THR A 39 -2.78 -11.28 6.15
CA THR A 39 -3.62 -11.27 7.36
C THR A 39 -3.14 -12.30 8.39
N PRO A 40 -3.55 -12.15 9.67
CA PRO A 40 -3.36 -13.18 10.69
C PRO A 40 -3.81 -14.58 10.26
N SER A 41 -4.94 -14.67 9.55
CA SER A 41 -5.48 -15.93 9.02
C SER A 41 -4.76 -16.45 7.76
N GLY A 42 -3.75 -15.74 7.27
CA GLY A 42 -2.90 -16.14 6.15
C GLY A 42 -3.42 -15.76 4.76
N GLN A 43 -4.55 -15.06 4.67
CA GLN A 43 -5.06 -14.54 3.40
C GLN A 43 -4.21 -13.37 2.90
N SER A 44 -3.97 -13.29 1.58
CA SER A 44 -3.07 -12.30 0.98
C SER A 44 -3.76 -11.36 -0.03
N LEU A 45 -3.43 -10.07 0.07
CA LEU A 45 -3.78 -9.03 -0.89
C LEU A 45 -2.48 -8.38 -1.39
N LEU A 46 -2.22 -8.47 -2.69
CA LEU A 46 -1.17 -7.69 -3.35
C LEU A 46 -1.81 -6.49 -4.04
N ILE A 47 -1.29 -5.30 -3.76
CA ILE A 47 -1.65 -4.06 -4.45
C ILE A 47 -0.52 -3.75 -5.43
N ASP A 48 -0.85 -3.79 -6.72
CA ASP A 48 0.05 -3.64 -7.87
C ASP A 48 1.20 -4.65 -7.96
N THR A 49 1.88 -4.67 -9.11
CA THR A 49 2.79 -5.74 -9.52
C THR A 49 4.15 -5.26 -10.05
N GLY A 50 4.42 -3.96 -10.00
CA GLY A 50 5.65 -3.39 -10.54
C GLY A 50 5.72 -3.44 -12.07
N TRP A 51 6.94 -3.36 -12.59
CA TRP A 51 7.24 -3.26 -14.01
C TRP A 51 7.25 -4.62 -14.72
N PRO A 52 6.98 -4.66 -16.04
CA PRO A 52 7.30 -5.80 -16.86
C PRO A 52 8.80 -5.84 -17.20
N GLY A 53 9.28 -6.99 -17.68
CA GLY A 53 10.65 -7.14 -18.19
C GLY A 53 11.66 -7.48 -17.08
N PHE A 54 12.88 -6.92 -17.18
CA PHE A 54 14.00 -7.13 -16.24
C PHE A 54 14.26 -8.59 -15.84
N GLY A 55 14.05 -9.54 -16.75
CA GLY A 55 14.19 -10.97 -16.45
C GLY A 55 13.24 -11.50 -15.37
N GLY A 56 12.14 -10.81 -15.07
CA GLY A 56 11.18 -11.20 -14.03
C GLY A 56 11.56 -10.72 -12.62
N ARG A 57 12.46 -9.74 -12.51
CA ARG A 57 12.94 -9.18 -11.23
C ARG A 57 11.79 -8.84 -10.27
N ASP A 58 10.85 -8.00 -10.69
CA ASP A 58 9.78 -7.48 -9.80
C ASP A 58 8.87 -8.61 -9.33
N ALA A 59 8.42 -9.46 -10.26
CA ALA A 59 7.69 -10.68 -9.93
C ALA A 59 8.46 -11.58 -8.96
N GLY A 60 9.77 -11.77 -9.15
CA GLY A 60 10.61 -12.58 -8.27
C GLY A 60 10.76 -11.97 -6.86
N ARG A 61 10.84 -10.64 -6.75
CA ARG A 61 10.87 -9.92 -5.46
C ARG A 61 9.52 -10.04 -4.73
N ILE A 62 8.40 -9.93 -5.46
CA ILE A 62 7.05 -10.14 -4.92
C ILE A 62 6.87 -11.58 -4.41
N VAL A 63 7.28 -12.59 -5.19
CA VAL A 63 7.23 -13.99 -4.79
C VAL A 63 8.10 -14.26 -3.55
N SER A 64 9.26 -13.60 -3.46
CA SER A 64 10.13 -13.70 -2.29
C SER A 64 9.49 -13.08 -1.04
N ALA A 65 8.80 -11.95 -1.18
CA ALA A 65 8.03 -11.34 -0.09
C ALA A 65 6.86 -12.24 0.35
N ALA A 66 6.12 -12.83 -0.60
CA ALA A 66 5.04 -13.78 -0.30
C ALA A 66 5.56 -14.99 0.49
N LYS A 67 6.68 -15.59 0.06
CA LYS A 67 7.34 -16.68 0.79
C LYS A 67 7.77 -16.24 2.19
N ALA A 68 8.37 -15.06 2.33
CA ALA A 68 8.77 -14.51 3.63
C ALA A 68 7.58 -14.24 4.57
N ALA A 69 6.41 -13.94 4.01
CA ALA A 69 5.16 -13.78 4.75
C ALA A 69 4.47 -15.13 5.10
N GLY A 70 4.96 -16.24 4.55
CA GLY A 70 4.34 -17.57 4.69
C GLY A 70 3.15 -17.80 3.74
N ALA A 71 3.02 -17.02 2.67
CA ALA A 71 1.99 -17.18 1.66
C ALA A 71 2.54 -17.99 0.45
N ASP A 72 1.84 -19.06 0.08
CA ASP A 72 2.14 -19.92 -1.07
C ASP A 72 1.39 -19.48 -2.35
N ARG A 73 0.42 -18.58 -2.20
CA ARG A 73 -0.40 -17.99 -3.25
C ARG A 73 -0.77 -16.55 -2.91
N ILE A 74 -1.24 -15.84 -3.92
CA ILE A 74 -1.85 -14.52 -3.76
C ILE A 74 -3.37 -14.67 -3.91
N ASP A 75 -4.15 -14.42 -2.86
CA ASP A 75 -5.60 -14.58 -2.92
C ASP A 75 -6.26 -13.47 -3.75
N TYR A 76 -5.81 -12.23 -3.55
CA TYR A 76 -6.26 -11.06 -4.31
C TYR A 76 -5.08 -10.27 -4.87
N VAL A 77 -5.15 -9.91 -6.15
CA VAL A 77 -4.30 -8.88 -6.75
C VAL A 77 -5.21 -7.70 -7.11
N LEU A 78 -5.01 -6.57 -6.45
CA LEU A 78 -5.65 -5.30 -6.76
C LEU A 78 -4.71 -4.51 -7.66
N ILE A 79 -5.18 -4.15 -8.84
CA ILE A 79 -4.49 -3.24 -9.74
C ILE A 79 -5.11 -1.86 -9.57
N THR A 80 -4.32 -0.91 -9.05
CA THR A 80 -4.80 0.44 -8.77
C THR A 80 -5.20 1.12 -10.07
N HIS A 81 -4.34 1.06 -11.09
CA HIS A 81 -4.57 1.60 -12.42
C HIS A 81 -3.63 0.95 -13.45
N PHE A 82 -3.78 1.28 -14.73
CA PHE A 82 -3.14 0.53 -15.81
C PHE A 82 -1.83 1.13 -16.34
N HIS A 83 -1.11 1.96 -15.55
CA HIS A 83 0.25 2.33 -15.92
C HIS A 83 1.23 1.20 -15.69
N ARG A 84 2.31 1.25 -16.48
CA ARG A 84 3.22 0.14 -16.72
C ARG A 84 3.89 -0.39 -15.45
N ASP A 85 4.19 0.48 -14.52
CA ASP A 85 4.88 0.17 -13.27
C ASP A 85 3.96 -0.26 -12.12
N HIS A 86 2.67 -0.39 -12.43
CA HIS A 86 1.66 -0.94 -11.54
C HIS A 86 1.16 -2.27 -12.10
N VAL A 87 0.65 -2.28 -13.32
CA VAL A 87 0.03 -3.47 -13.93
C VAL A 87 1.01 -4.36 -14.70
N GLY A 88 2.16 -3.83 -15.11
CA GLY A 88 3.00 -4.50 -16.11
C GLY A 88 3.60 -5.83 -15.63
N GLY A 89 3.87 -5.97 -14.33
CA GLY A 89 4.40 -7.19 -13.73
C GLY A 89 3.45 -8.40 -13.73
N VAL A 90 2.14 -8.21 -13.98
CA VAL A 90 1.12 -9.27 -13.84
C VAL A 90 1.46 -10.53 -14.63
N THR A 91 1.92 -10.40 -15.88
CA THR A 91 2.21 -11.56 -16.74
C THR A 91 3.33 -12.44 -16.17
N GLN A 92 4.39 -11.80 -15.64
CA GLN A 92 5.53 -12.50 -15.06
C GLN A 92 5.26 -13.00 -13.64
N LEU A 93 4.36 -12.34 -12.91
CA LEU A 93 3.94 -12.77 -11.59
C LEU A 93 3.07 -14.04 -11.68
N ALA A 94 2.09 -14.04 -12.58
CA ALA A 94 1.17 -15.15 -12.78
C ALA A 94 1.85 -16.44 -13.28
N SER A 95 3.06 -16.36 -13.84
CA SER A 95 3.86 -17.53 -14.20
C SER A 95 4.66 -18.12 -13.03
N GLN A 96 4.77 -17.40 -11.91
CA GLN A 96 5.62 -17.79 -10.76
C GLN A 96 4.83 -18.10 -9.49
N ILE A 97 3.63 -17.54 -9.32
CA ILE A 97 2.78 -17.79 -8.15
C ILE A 97 1.31 -17.83 -8.54
N LYS A 98 0.53 -18.68 -7.87
CA LYS A 98 -0.91 -18.80 -8.11
C LYS A 98 -1.63 -17.53 -7.64
N ILE A 99 -2.45 -16.96 -8.51
CA ILE A 99 -3.32 -15.82 -8.23
C ILE A 99 -4.77 -16.30 -8.16
N GLY A 100 -5.53 -15.83 -7.16
CA GLY A 100 -6.93 -16.18 -6.96
C GLY A 100 -7.90 -15.28 -7.73
N THR A 101 -7.98 -14.02 -7.32
CA THR A 101 -8.91 -13.02 -7.86
C THR A 101 -8.16 -11.75 -8.21
N PHE A 102 -8.45 -11.19 -9.38
CA PHE A 102 -8.04 -9.83 -9.73
C PHE A 102 -9.14 -8.83 -9.38
N ILE A 103 -8.73 -7.65 -8.91
CA ILE A 103 -9.58 -6.53 -8.54
C ILE A 103 -9.06 -5.29 -9.28
N ASP A 104 -9.94 -4.57 -9.96
CA ASP A 104 -9.59 -3.34 -10.69
C ASP A 104 -10.78 -2.38 -10.83
N HIS A 105 -10.56 -1.24 -11.47
CA HIS A 105 -11.60 -0.22 -11.73
C HIS A 105 -12.38 -0.43 -13.04
N GLY A 106 -12.09 -1.48 -13.81
CA GLY A 106 -12.80 -1.81 -15.06
C GLY A 106 -11.97 -1.58 -16.31
N SER A 107 -12.53 -0.86 -17.29
CA SER A 107 -11.87 -0.63 -18.58
C SER A 107 -10.75 0.41 -18.44
N ASN A 108 -9.67 0.26 -19.20
CA ASN A 108 -8.72 1.35 -19.43
C ASN A 108 -9.44 2.53 -20.12
N LEU A 109 -9.26 3.73 -19.58
CA LEU A 109 -9.90 4.96 -20.07
C LEU A 109 -8.88 5.96 -20.63
N GLU A 110 -7.60 5.60 -20.70
CA GLU A 110 -6.53 6.39 -21.32
C GLU A 110 -6.17 5.86 -22.71
N ASP A 111 -6.30 6.70 -23.75
CA ASP A 111 -5.98 6.35 -25.14
C ASP A 111 -4.50 6.62 -25.50
N ALA A 112 -3.60 6.23 -24.59
CA ALA A 112 -2.17 6.19 -24.86
C ALA A 112 -1.74 4.76 -25.26
N ALA A 113 -0.64 4.62 -26.00
CA ALA A 113 -0.18 3.31 -26.47
C ALA A 113 0.19 2.36 -25.32
N ALA A 114 1.00 2.83 -24.36
CA ALA A 114 1.48 1.99 -23.27
C ALA A 114 0.35 1.45 -22.36
N PRO A 115 -0.57 2.27 -21.80
CA PRO A 115 -1.69 1.77 -21.00
C PRO A 115 -2.59 0.80 -21.77
N ARG A 116 -2.81 1.01 -23.09
CA ARG A 116 -3.56 0.05 -23.92
C ARG A 116 -2.87 -1.30 -24.04
N GLU A 117 -1.55 -1.31 -24.27
CA GLU A 117 -0.75 -2.53 -24.38
C GLU A 117 -0.70 -3.29 -23.05
N ASP A 118 -0.40 -2.57 -21.96
CA ASP A 118 -0.27 -3.14 -20.62
C ASP A 118 -1.62 -3.66 -20.09
N PHE A 119 -2.72 -2.92 -20.32
CA PHE A 119 -4.07 -3.40 -20.00
C PHE A 119 -4.46 -4.64 -20.83
N ALA A 120 -4.15 -4.68 -22.13
CA ALA A 120 -4.43 -5.85 -22.96
C ALA A 120 -3.62 -7.08 -22.52
N ALA A 121 -2.41 -6.90 -22.02
CA ALA A 121 -1.62 -7.99 -21.43
C ALA A 121 -2.24 -8.48 -20.11
N TYR A 122 -2.64 -7.54 -19.25
CA TYR A 122 -3.35 -7.82 -18.01
C TYR A 122 -4.65 -8.61 -18.23
N GLU A 123 -5.52 -8.16 -19.14
CA GLU A 123 -6.81 -8.81 -19.41
C GLU A 123 -6.65 -10.27 -19.84
N LYS A 124 -5.62 -10.59 -20.63
CA LYS A 124 -5.32 -11.99 -21.02
C LYS A 124 -5.00 -12.89 -19.83
N VAL A 125 -4.37 -12.34 -18.79
CA VAL A 125 -4.06 -13.07 -17.55
C VAL A 125 -5.29 -13.12 -16.65
N ALA A 126 -5.97 -11.98 -16.46
CA ALA A 126 -7.15 -11.86 -15.62
C ALA A 126 -8.31 -12.75 -16.10
N ALA A 127 -8.48 -12.92 -17.41
CA ALA A 127 -9.49 -13.81 -18.00
C ALA A 127 -9.36 -15.29 -17.59
N LYS A 128 -8.22 -15.70 -17.02
CA LYS A 128 -7.98 -17.06 -16.51
C LYS A 128 -8.36 -17.22 -15.03
N SER A 129 -8.76 -16.14 -14.37
CA SER A 129 -9.07 -16.07 -12.94
C SER A 129 -10.39 -15.33 -12.72
N LYS A 130 -10.87 -15.27 -11.47
CA LYS A 130 -12.00 -14.38 -11.14
C LYS A 130 -11.52 -12.93 -11.27
N ARG A 131 -12.32 -12.07 -11.89
CA ARG A 131 -12.10 -10.62 -11.96
C ARG A 131 -13.29 -9.90 -11.31
N VAL A 132 -13.00 -8.92 -10.46
CA VAL A 132 -14.00 -8.09 -9.77
C VAL A 132 -13.71 -6.63 -10.09
N ILE A 133 -14.71 -5.94 -10.63
CA ILE A 133 -14.64 -4.50 -10.87
C ILE A 133 -15.25 -3.81 -9.65
N VAL A 134 -14.48 -2.94 -9.00
CA VAL A 134 -14.91 -2.24 -7.78
C VAL A 134 -15.30 -0.80 -8.08
N LYS A 135 -16.17 -0.25 -7.23
CA LYS A 135 -16.54 1.16 -7.18
C LYS A 135 -16.31 1.73 -5.78
N PRO A 136 -16.26 3.06 -5.61
CA PRO A 136 -16.17 3.67 -4.29
C PRO A 136 -17.28 3.20 -3.36
N GLY A 137 -16.93 2.89 -2.10
CA GLY A 137 -17.80 2.34 -1.07
C GLY A 137 -17.93 0.82 -1.08
N ASP A 138 -17.38 0.12 -2.07
CA ASP A 138 -17.29 -1.34 -2.03
C ASP A 138 -16.27 -1.80 -0.96
N GLN A 139 -16.45 -3.03 -0.47
CA GLN A 139 -15.49 -3.70 0.42
C GLN A 139 -14.90 -4.95 -0.22
N ILE A 140 -13.58 -5.11 -0.11
CA ILE A 140 -12.89 -6.33 -0.54
C ILE A 140 -13.00 -7.37 0.58
N PRO A 141 -13.47 -8.60 0.28
CA PRO A 141 -13.78 -9.60 1.31
C PRO A 141 -12.50 -10.27 1.86
N MET A 142 -11.81 -9.55 2.73
CA MET A 142 -10.63 -10.02 3.46
C MET A 142 -11.00 -10.44 4.88
N LYS A 143 -10.41 -11.54 5.35
CA LYS A 143 -10.52 -11.98 6.75
C LYS A 143 -9.70 -11.06 7.65
N ASP A 144 -10.10 -10.93 8.90
CA ASP A 144 -9.42 -10.16 9.97
C ASP A 144 -9.33 -8.64 9.78
N LEU A 145 -9.56 -8.13 8.57
CA LEU A 145 -9.41 -6.72 8.22
C LEU A 145 -10.56 -6.23 7.34
N THR A 146 -10.84 -4.94 7.41
CA THR A 146 -11.74 -4.25 6.46
C THR A 146 -10.87 -3.58 5.39
N VAL A 147 -11.20 -3.79 4.12
CA VAL A 147 -10.61 -3.02 3.00
C VAL A 147 -11.73 -2.30 2.30
N GLU A 148 -11.75 -0.98 2.44
CA GLU A 148 -12.78 -0.12 1.85
C GLU A 148 -12.20 0.60 0.63
N VAL A 149 -12.92 0.54 -0.48
CA VAL A 149 -12.55 1.22 -1.73
C VAL A 149 -12.98 2.68 -1.64
N LEU A 150 -12.01 3.59 -1.64
CA LEU A 150 -12.22 5.03 -1.51
C LEU A 150 -12.41 5.70 -2.86
N THR A 151 -11.66 5.26 -3.85
CA THR A 151 -11.70 5.77 -5.24
C THR A 151 -11.65 4.61 -6.22
N ALA A 152 -12.22 4.81 -7.40
CA ALA A 152 -12.05 3.91 -8.54
C ALA A 152 -12.58 4.60 -9.81
N ALA A 153 -11.92 4.41 -10.95
CA ALA A 153 -12.38 4.88 -12.26
C ALA A 153 -12.64 6.41 -12.33
N GLY A 154 -11.95 7.19 -11.49
CA GLY A 154 -12.10 8.66 -11.40
C GLY A 154 -13.18 9.14 -10.43
N GLU A 155 -13.92 8.22 -9.81
CA GLU A 155 -14.93 8.50 -8.79
C GLU A 155 -14.35 8.31 -7.38
N HIS A 156 -15.02 8.87 -6.38
CA HIS A 156 -14.67 8.76 -4.96
C HIS A 156 -15.91 8.54 -4.08
N ILE A 157 -15.70 8.13 -2.82
CA ILE A 157 -16.77 7.99 -1.84
C ILE A 157 -17.50 9.34 -1.65
N SER A 158 -18.83 9.31 -1.59
CA SER A 158 -19.65 10.52 -1.44
C SER A 158 -20.10 10.80 -0.01
N ALA A 159 -19.94 9.82 0.88
CA ALA A 159 -20.26 9.93 2.30
C ALA A 159 -18.99 9.76 3.14
N PRO A 160 -18.87 10.49 4.27
CA PRO A 160 -17.73 10.32 5.15
C PRO A 160 -17.75 8.94 5.82
N LEU A 161 -16.56 8.39 6.01
CA LEU A 161 -16.34 7.18 6.81
C LEU A 161 -16.74 7.42 8.27
N GLN A 162 -16.90 6.33 9.02
CA GLN A 162 -17.26 6.42 10.43
C GLN A 162 -16.24 7.25 11.22
N GLY A 163 -16.71 8.31 11.87
CA GLY A 163 -15.88 9.22 12.66
C GLY A 163 -15.16 10.30 11.83
N ALA A 164 -15.38 10.35 10.51
CA ALA A 164 -14.88 11.38 9.62
C ALA A 164 -15.93 12.49 9.37
N GLY A 165 -15.73 13.31 8.33
CA GLY A 165 -16.66 14.35 7.88
C GLY A 165 -16.43 15.73 8.49
N GLN A 166 -15.35 15.91 9.26
CA GLN A 166 -15.02 17.23 9.81
C GLN A 166 -14.58 18.18 8.69
N PRO A 167 -14.94 19.48 8.75
CA PRO A 167 -14.47 20.47 7.79
C PRO A 167 -12.94 20.52 7.75
N ASN A 168 -12.37 20.63 6.55
CA ASN A 168 -10.93 20.80 6.37
C ASN A 168 -10.63 22.27 6.04
N SER A 169 -10.13 23.00 7.05
CA SER A 169 -9.87 24.43 6.94
C SER A 169 -8.78 24.78 5.92
N LEU A 170 -7.94 23.82 5.52
CA LEU A 170 -6.87 24.03 4.54
C LEU A 170 -7.40 24.13 3.10
N CYS A 171 -8.62 23.63 2.83
CA CYS A 171 -9.19 23.59 1.49
C CYS A 171 -9.32 24.96 0.81
N ALA A 172 -9.51 26.02 1.59
CA ALA A 172 -9.66 27.38 1.07
C ALA A 172 -8.33 28.01 0.62
N SER A 173 -7.20 27.55 1.17
CA SER A 173 -5.86 28.08 0.86
C SER A 173 -5.08 27.23 -0.13
N GLU A 174 -5.51 25.99 -0.36
CA GLU A 174 -4.84 25.10 -1.30
C GLU A 174 -5.20 25.47 -2.75
N PRO A 175 -4.21 25.61 -3.65
CA PRO A 175 -4.47 25.86 -5.05
C PRO A 175 -5.34 24.76 -5.67
N GLU A 176 -6.28 25.15 -6.53
CA GLU A 176 -7.06 24.19 -7.33
C GLU A 176 -6.10 23.46 -8.30
N PRO A 177 -5.89 22.14 -8.17
CA PRO A 177 -4.95 21.42 -9.02
C PRO A 177 -5.51 21.25 -10.43
N ALA A 178 -4.60 21.10 -11.41
CA ALA A 178 -4.99 20.77 -12.77
C ALA A 178 -5.71 19.42 -12.83
N ALA A 179 -6.69 19.31 -13.73
CA ALA A 179 -7.32 18.04 -14.02
C ALA A 179 -6.34 17.08 -14.69
N ASP A 180 -6.45 15.81 -14.35
CA ASP A 180 -5.66 14.73 -14.92
C ASP A 180 -6.60 13.73 -15.61
N ALA A 181 -6.36 13.52 -16.90
CA ALA A 181 -7.15 12.62 -17.74
C ALA A 181 -6.47 11.26 -17.96
N THR A 182 -5.35 11.01 -17.29
CA THR A 182 -4.61 9.75 -17.34
C THR A 182 -5.20 8.72 -16.37
N GLU A 183 -4.67 7.49 -16.41
CA GLU A 183 -5.01 6.43 -15.47
C GLU A 183 -4.66 6.75 -14.01
N ASN A 184 -3.73 7.67 -13.74
CA ASN A 184 -3.36 8.08 -12.39
C ASN A 184 -4.57 8.56 -11.58
N ALA A 185 -5.35 9.50 -12.15
CA ALA A 185 -6.60 9.99 -11.56
C ALA A 185 -7.71 8.93 -11.41
N ARG A 186 -7.51 7.71 -11.94
CA ARG A 186 -8.48 6.61 -11.89
C ARG A 186 -8.10 5.50 -10.92
N SER A 187 -6.99 5.69 -10.20
CA SER A 187 -6.47 4.74 -9.22
C SER A 187 -7.56 4.24 -8.25
N VAL A 188 -7.60 2.92 -8.08
CA VAL A 188 -8.32 2.27 -6.99
C VAL A 188 -7.58 2.54 -5.69
N GLY A 189 -8.02 3.53 -4.93
CA GLY A 189 -7.50 3.85 -3.61
C GLY A 189 -8.27 3.08 -2.54
N VAL A 190 -7.55 2.57 -1.53
CA VAL A 190 -8.13 1.76 -0.46
C VAL A 190 -7.71 2.23 0.93
N LEU A 191 -8.63 2.08 1.88
CA LEU A 191 -8.34 2.14 3.31
C LEU A 191 -8.41 0.72 3.90
N ILE A 192 -7.30 0.28 4.48
CA ILE A 192 -7.18 -0.99 5.18
C ILE A 192 -7.23 -0.74 6.69
N THR A 193 -8.21 -1.33 7.37
CA THR A 193 -8.36 -1.25 8.82
C THR A 193 -8.17 -2.61 9.46
N PHE A 194 -7.22 -2.71 10.40
CA PHE A 194 -6.95 -3.90 11.21
C PHE A 194 -6.97 -3.54 12.70
N GLY A 195 -8.04 -3.92 13.39
CA GLY A 195 -8.30 -3.43 14.75
C GLY A 195 -8.29 -1.89 14.78
N LYS A 196 -7.35 -1.30 15.50
CA LYS A 196 -7.16 0.15 15.57
C LYS A 196 -6.18 0.72 14.54
N LEU A 197 -5.45 -0.10 13.77
CA LEU A 197 -4.56 0.37 12.71
C LEU A 197 -5.39 0.81 11.49
N ARG A 198 -5.08 1.97 10.93
CA ARG A 198 -5.59 2.44 9.64
C ARG A 198 -4.44 2.70 8.66
N PHE A 199 -4.38 1.94 7.57
CA PHE A 199 -3.39 2.07 6.51
C PHE A 199 -4.08 2.51 5.22
N ILE A 200 -3.60 3.55 4.56
CA ILE A 200 -4.15 4.04 3.30
C ILE A 200 -3.13 3.94 2.15
N ASP A 201 -3.60 3.44 1.01
CA ASP A 201 -2.89 3.32 -0.26
C ASP A 201 -3.80 3.91 -1.35
N LEU A 202 -3.34 4.97 -2.01
CA LEU A 202 -4.12 5.69 -3.02
C LEU A 202 -3.59 5.47 -4.45
N GLY A 203 -2.65 4.53 -4.63
CA GLY A 203 -1.92 4.38 -5.89
C GLY A 203 -1.31 5.72 -6.32
N ASP A 204 -1.62 6.14 -7.55
CA ASP A 204 -1.04 7.33 -8.17
C ASP A 204 -2.05 8.48 -8.31
N LEU A 205 -3.09 8.51 -7.47
CA LEU A 205 -4.06 9.62 -7.49
C LEU A 205 -3.35 10.99 -7.51
N THR A 206 -3.79 11.85 -8.41
CA THR A 206 -3.24 13.21 -8.51
C THR A 206 -3.95 14.17 -7.56
N LYS A 207 -3.30 15.31 -7.29
CA LYS A 207 -3.76 16.31 -6.31
C LYS A 207 -5.24 16.67 -6.40
N GLN A 208 -5.82 16.72 -7.60
CA GLN A 208 -7.24 17.01 -7.77
C GLN A 208 -8.11 15.93 -7.11
N LYS A 209 -7.82 14.65 -7.38
CA LYS A 209 -8.57 13.52 -6.83
C LYS A 209 -8.28 13.27 -5.36
N GLU A 210 -7.07 13.55 -4.91
CA GLU A 210 -6.75 13.60 -3.48
C GLU A 210 -7.59 14.67 -2.76
N ARG A 211 -7.73 15.85 -3.35
CA ARG A 211 -8.52 16.94 -2.79
C ARG A 211 -10.00 16.58 -2.69
N ASP A 212 -10.57 15.89 -3.68
CA ASP A 212 -11.97 15.44 -3.67
C ASP A 212 -12.31 14.57 -2.44
N LEU A 213 -11.32 13.85 -1.89
CA LEU A 213 -11.50 13.01 -0.69
C LEU A 213 -11.54 13.81 0.61
N VAL A 214 -11.05 15.05 0.62
CA VAL A 214 -10.85 15.83 1.85
C VAL A 214 -11.39 17.24 1.83
N CYS A 215 -11.99 17.68 0.72
CA CYS A 215 -12.56 19.01 0.57
C CYS A 215 -14.02 18.96 0.08
N PRO A 216 -14.92 19.77 0.68
CA PRO A 216 -14.69 20.70 1.80
C PRO A 216 -14.56 20.01 3.17
N ASN A 217 -14.89 18.72 3.25
CA ASN A 217 -14.85 17.93 4.47
C ASN A 217 -13.90 16.74 4.31
N ASN A 218 -13.17 16.39 5.37
CA ASN A 218 -12.34 15.19 5.39
C ASN A 218 -13.22 13.93 5.41
N LEU A 219 -13.42 13.27 4.26
CA LEU A 219 -14.27 12.08 4.15
C LEU A 219 -13.63 10.82 4.75
N ILE A 220 -12.30 10.82 4.90
CA ILE A 220 -11.53 9.65 5.33
C ILE A 220 -11.35 9.62 6.85
N GLY A 221 -11.09 10.79 7.45
CA GLY A 221 -10.57 10.91 8.82
C GLY A 221 -9.04 10.73 8.86
N THR A 222 -8.49 10.49 10.05
CA THR A 222 -7.04 10.30 10.22
C THR A 222 -6.62 8.86 9.94
N VAL A 223 -5.33 8.63 9.68
CA VAL A 223 -4.72 7.32 9.46
C VAL A 223 -3.45 7.14 10.28
N ASP A 224 -3.01 5.89 10.45
CA ASP A 224 -1.77 5.56 11.15
C ASP A 224 -0.59 5.45 10.19
N LEU A 225 -0.83 4.82 9.03
CA LEU A 225 0.16 4.50 8.02
C LEU A 225 -0.30 5.05 6.67
N PHE A 226 0.56 5.81 6.00
CA PHE A 226 0.32 6.37 4.67
C PHE A 226 1.38 5.85 3.69
N LEU A 227 0.97 5.20 2.61
CA LEU A 227 1.84 5.02 1.45
C LEU A 227 1.76 6.29 0.61
N THR A 228 2.90 6.97 0.42
CA THR A 228 2.91 8.22 -0.35
C THR A 228 2.33 7.98 -1.74
N THR A 229 1.43 8.84 -2.15
CA THR A 229 0.77 8.70 -3.44
C THR A 229 1.76 8.97 -4.58
N HIS A 230 1.65 8.22 -5.67
CA HIS A 230 2.45 8.43 -6.88
C HIS A 230 3.95 8.39 -6.60
N HIS A 231 4.38 7.47 -5.74
CA HIS A 231 5.78 7.29 -5.32
C HIS A 231 6.42 8.52 -4.65
N GLY A 232 5.61 9.49 -4.19
CA GLY A 232 6.10 10.79 -3.74
C GLY A 232 6.46 11.74 -4.90
N TRP A 233 5.73 11.68 -6.01
CA TRP A 233 5.85 12.63 -7.11
C TRP A 233 5.07 13.92 -6.81
N ASN A 234 5.51 15.04 -7.37
CA ASN A 234 4.95 16.37 -7.09
C ASN A 234 3.53 16.62 -7.67
N GLN A 235 3.05 15.74 -8.55
CA GLN A 235 1.68 15.77 -9.09
C GLN A 235 0.63 15.24 -8.11
N SER A 236 1.08 14.71 -6.96
CA SER A 236 0.28 14.12 -5.88
C SER A 236 0.75 14.66 -4.53
N ASN A 237 0.27 14.07 -3.43
CA ASN A 237 0.59 14.42 -2.06
C ASN A 237 0.23 15.88 -1.75
N ALA A 238 -0.96 16.33 -2.16
CA ALA A 238 -1.46 17.67 -1.85
C ALA A 238 -1.42 17.92 -0.33
N LYS A 239 -1.09 19.14 0.09
CA LYS A 239 -0.98 19.44 1.52
C LYS A 239 -2.31 19.20 2.25
N VAL A 240 -3.43 19.54 1.60
CA VAL A 240 -4.78 19.34 2.14
C VAL A 240 -5.10 17.90 2.51
N ILE A 241 -4.62 16.90 1.76
CA ILE A 241 -4.88 15.50 2.08
C ILE A 241 -3.87 14.99 3.11
N VAL A 242 -2.59 15.31 2.94
CA VAL A 242 -1.54 14.80 3.82
C VAL A 242 -1.77 15.29 5.26
N ASP A 243 -2.04 16.58 5.45
CA ASP A 243 -2.35 17.14 6.77
C ASP A 243 -3.67 16.59 7.34
N ALA A 244 -4.69 16.40 6.51
CA ALA A 244 -6.00 15.89 6.94
C ALA A 244 -5.95 14.42 7.37
N LEU A 245 -5.10 13.62 6.71
CA LEU A 245 -4.82 12.24 7.06
C LEU A 245 -4.04 12.13 8.37
N HIS A 246 -3.22 13.13 8.72
CA HIS A 246 -2.44 13.19 9.95
C HIS A 246 -1.69 11.86 10.25
N PRO A 247 -0.93 11.31 9.28
CA PRO A 247 -0.29 10.01 9.43
C PRO A 247 0.74 10.02 10.54
N ARG A 248 0.82 8.93 11.33
CA ARG A 248 1.93 8.73 12.28
C ARG A 248 3.21 8.33 11.55
N VAL A 249 3.09 7.51 10.52
CA VAL A 249 4.20 7.04 9.69
C VAL A 249 3.81 7.10 8.22
N SER A 250 4.75 7.54 7.39
CA SER A 250 4.64 7.46 5.94
C SER A 250 5.72 6.56 5.36
N ILE A 251 5.36 5.79 4.34
CA ILE A 251 6.28 4.97 3.54
C ILE A 251 6.28 5.53 2.12
N MET A 252 7.46 5.84 1.58
CA MET A 252 7.61 6.30 0.20
C MET A 252 8.15 5.16 -0.67
N ASN A 253 7.34 4.74 -1.64
CA ASN A 253 7.66 3.67 -2.61
C ASN A 253 8.36 4.21 -3.86
N ASN A 254 9.28 5.15 -3.69
CA ASN A 254 10.10 5.66 -4.78
C ASN A 254 11.16 4.63 -5.22
N GLY A 255 11.65 4.80 -6.44
CA GLY A 255 12.90 4.24 -6.94
C GLY A 255 14.03 5.27 -6.89
N ALA A 256 15.21 4.88 -7.34
CA ALA A 256 16.37 5.77 -7.42
C ALA A 256 16.10 7.00 -8.31
N HIS A 257 15.38 6.80 -9.42
CA HIS A 257 15.10 7.82 -10.46
C HIS A 257 13.61 8.03 -10.75
N LYS A 258 12.71 7.54 -9.88
CA LYS A 258 11.27 7.78 -9.98
C LYS A 258 10.66 7.94 -8.60
N GLY A 259 9.92 9.02 -8.36
CA GLY A 259 9.42 9.40 -7.04
C GLY A 259 10.38 10.30 -6.26
N GLY A 260 10.03 10.59 -5.01
CA GLY A 260 10.89 11.35 -4.09
C GLY A 260 11.15 12.81 -4.49
N SER A 261 10.18 13.45 -5.14
CA SER A 261 10.29 14.87 -5.50
C SER A 261 10.42 15.74 -4.23
N PRO A 262 11.29 16.77 -4.22
CA PRO A 262 11.47 17.68 -3.07
C PRO A 262 10.15 18.20 -2.48
N ASP A 263 9.25 18.76 -3.31
CA ASP A 263 7.97 19.33 -2.84
C ASP A 263 7.07 18.32 -2.13
N ALA A 264 6.99 17.10 -2.67
CA ALA A 264 6.20 16.03 -2.06
C ALA A 264 6.84 15.57 -0.75
N TRP A 265 8.17 15.39 -0.76
CA TRP A 265 8.94 15.05 0.44
C TRP A 265 8.74 16.09 1.55
N GLU A 266 8.82 17.38 1.24
CA GLU A 266 8.59 18.47 2.20
C GLU A 266 7.17 18.45 2.75
N THR A 267 6.17 18.28 1.87
CA THR A 267 4.76 18.23 2.29
C THR A 267 4.54 17.08 3.28
N ILE A 268 5.05 15.90 2.97
CA ILE A 268 4.95 14.73 3.84
C ILE A 268 5.73 14.93 5.13
N ARG A 269 7.00 15.35 5.04
CA ARG A 269 7.89 15.52 6.18
C ARG A 269 7.35 16.53 7.20
N ASN A 270 6.66 17.56 6.72
CA ASN A 270 6.08 18.63 7.52
C ASN A 270 4.62 18.35 7.94
N SER A 271 4.08 17.19 7.60
CA SER A 271 2.73 16.78 8.00
C SER A 271 2.59 16.80 9.52
N PRO A 272 1.52 17.41 10.07
CA PRO A 272 1.22 17.34 11.49
C PRO A 272 1.13 15.88 11.96
N GLY A 273 1.72 15.59 13.12
CA GLY A 273 1.67 14.27 13.76
C GLY A 273 2.65 13.23 13.22
N LEU A 274 3.35 13.51 12.11
CA LEU A 274 4.30 12.56 11.53
C LEU A 274 5.47 12.31 12.48
N GLN A 275 5.70 11.05 12.80
CA GLN A 275 6.82 10.60 13.63
C GLN A 275 8.04 10.27 12.75
N ASP A 276 7.84 9.49 11.68
CA ASP A 276 8.91 9.15 10.73
C ASP A 276 8.37 8.96 9.31
N LEU A 277 9.21 9.32 8.35
CA LEU A 277 9.10 8.94 6.94
C LEU A 277 10.14 7.86 6.65
N TRP A 278 9.74 6.81 5.92
CA TRP A 278 10.64 5.77 5.42
C TRP A 278 10.66 5.78 3.90
N GLN A 279 11.77 5.38 3.28
CA GLN A 279 11.90 5.33 1.83
C GLN A 279 12.33 3.93 1.36
N LEU A 280 11.74 3.46 0.26
CA LEU A 280 12.24 2.28 -0.43
C LEU A 280 13.58 2.54 -1.09
N HIS A 281 13.78 3.70 -1.70
CA HIS A 281 15.04 4.10 -2.32
C HIS A 281 15.54 5.45 -1.86
N TYR A 282 16.86 5.62 -1.88
CA TYR A 282 17.46 6.95 -1.93
C TYR A 282 17.08 7.59 -3.27
N ALA A 283 16.40 8.74 -3.23
CA ALA A 283 16.00 9.48 -4.42
C ALA A 283 17.23 10.22 -4.99
N MET A 284 17.85 9.66 -6.02
CA MET A 284 19.11 10.15 -6.60
C MET A 284 18.94 11.42 -7.43
N ASP A 285 17.75 11.60 -8.02
CA ASP A 285 17.40 12.81 -8.76
C ASP A 285 16.95 13.96 -7.84
N SER A 286 16.84 13.69 -6.55
CA SER A 286 16.58 14.68 -5.50
C SER A 286 17.89 15.13 -4.85
N ASP A 287 17.83 16.19 -4.05
CA ASP A 287 19.01 16.61 -3.29
C ASP A 287 19.17 15.80 -1.99
N LYS A 288 20.34 15.99 -1.33
CA LYS A 288 20.67 15.28 -0.08
C LYS A 288 19.75 15.64 1.09
N ALA A 289 19.15 16.83 1.09
CA ALA A 289 18.26 17.28 2.16
C ALA A 289 16.86 16.64 2.03
N HIS A 290 16.47 16.25 0.82
CA HIS A 290 15.20 15.60 0.49
C HIS A 290 15.31 14.07 0.46
N ASN A 291 16.06 13.53 1.41
CA ASN A 291 16.15 12.11 1.71
C ASN A 291 16.16 11.93 3.23
N VAL A 292 15.53 10.86 3.72
CA VAL A 292 15.53 10.54 5.16
C VAL A 292 16.90 10.01 5.60
N GLN A 293 17.12 9.89 6.90
CA GLN A 293 18.38 9.30 7.38
C GLN A 293 18.52 7.87 6.85
N GLU A 294 19.74 7.49 6.49
CA GLU A 294 20.04 6.24 5.76
C GLU A 294 19.42 4.98 6.39
N MET A 295 19.34 4.92 7.72
CA MET A 295 18.74 3.79 8.44
C MET A 295 17.25 3.54 8.09
N PHE A 296 16.55 4.57 7.64
CA PHE A 296 15.15 4.53 7.19
C PHE A 296 15.01 4.30 5.66
N ILE A 297 16.12 4.12 4.94
CA ILE A 297 16.14 3.86 3.50
C ILE A 297 16.50 2.39 3.24
N ALA A 298 15.62 1.67 2.54
CA ALA A 298 15.81 0.25 2.25
C ALA A 298 16.89 0.01 1.18
N ASN A 299 16.96 0.84 0.14
CA ASN A 299 17.93 0.73 -0.95
C ASN A 299 18.66 2.06 -1.14
N VAL A 300 19.97 2.10 -0.90
CA VAL A 300 20.76 3.34 -0.92
C VAL A 300 21.64 3.49 -2.17
N GLU A 301 21.72 2.42 -2.97
CA GLU A 301 22.49 2.34 -4.20
C GLU A 301 21.53 2.16 -5.38
N GLU A 302 21.92 2.65 -6.55
CA GLU A 302 21.12 2.56 -7.79
C GLU A 302 20.94 1.09 -8.18
N LYS A 303 22.05 0.35 -8.18
CA LYS A 303 22.07 -1.10 -8.35
C LYS A 303 21.83 -1.76 -7.01
N CYS A 304 20.57 -2.07 -6.74
CA CYS A 304 20.17 -2.61 -5.45
C CYS A 304 19.82 -4.11 -5.50
N GLU A 305 19.78 -4.73 -4.31
CA GLU A 305 19.28 -6.08 -4.12
C GLU A 305 17.74 -6.15 -3.99
N GLY A 306 17.05 -5.02 -4.01
CA GLY A 306 15.59 -4.96 -3.85
C GLY A 306 15.11 -5.23 -2.43
N LYS A 307 15.73 -4.58 -1.45
CA LYS A 307 15.34 -4.68 -0.04
C LYS A 307 13.96 -4.05 0.16
N TYR A 308 13.10 -4.72 0.91
CA TYR A 308 11.77 -4.23 1.26
C TYR A 308 11.75 -3.53 2.63
N LEU A 309 10.71 -2.72 2.84
CA LEU A 309 10.27 -2.32 4.17
C LEU A 309 9.10 -3.22 4.60
N LYS A 310 9.06 -3.61 5.87
CA LYS A 310 7.99 -4.47 6.40
C LYS A 310 7.34 -3.83 7.61
N VAL A 311 6.02 -3.73 7.60
CA VAL A 311 5.21 -3.44 8.78
C VAL A 311 4.67 -4.74 9.37
N THR A 312 4.77 -4.86 10.69
CA THR A 312 4.10 -5.88 11.49
C THR A 312 3.22 -5.18 12.51
N ALA A 313 1.91 -5.43 12.49
CA ALA A 313 0.93 -4.67 13.26
C ALA A 313 0.02 -5.54 14.11
N GLU A 314 -0.35 -4.98 15.26
CA GLU A 314 -1.23 -5.59 16.26
C GLU A 314 -2.63 -4.94 16.22
N PRO A 315 -3.70 -5.65 16.63
CA PRO A 315 -5.06 -5.10 16.63
C PRO A 315 -5.25 -3.85 17.49
N ASN A 316 -4.35 -3.59 18.45
CA ASN A 316 -4.40 -2.39 19.29
C ASN A 316 -3.87 -1.11 18.59
N GLY A 317 -3.39 -1.21 17.34
CA GLY A 317 -2.86 -0.08 16.57
C GLY A 317 -1.37 0.18 16.79
N THR A 318 -0.70 -0.64 17.60
CA THR A 318 0.77 -0.69 17.64
C THR A 318 1.30 -1.40 16.42
N PHE A 319 2.33 -0.86 15.79
CA PHE A 319 3.00 -1.51 14.67
C PHE A 319 4.49 -1.22 14.67
N THR A 320 5.25 -2.09 14.01
CA THR A 320 6.71 -1.97 13.86
C THR A 320 7.06 -1.92 12.39
N VAL A 321 7.86 -0.93 11.99
CA VAL A 321 8.48 -0.89 10.65
C VAL A 321 9.88 -1.49 10.76
N LEU A 322 10.21 -2.42 9.87
CA LEU A 322 11.51 -3.07 9.70
C LEU A 322 12.09 -2.70 8.34
N ASN A 323 13.35 -2.30 8.32
CA ASN A 323 14.16 -2.23 7.11
C ASN A 323 14.96 -3.52 6.92
N SER A 324 14.69 -4.24 5.83
CA SER A 324 15.32 -5.54 5.56
C SER A 324 16.79 -5.46 5.15
N ARG A 325 17.30 -4.26 4.79
CA ARG A 325 18.73 -4.04 4.48
C ARG A 325 19.60 -4.13 5.72
N ASN A 326 19.19 -3.45 6.79
CA ASN A 326 20.02 -3.18 7.96
C ASN A 326 19.44 -3.74 9.27
N ASN A 327 18.28 -4.41 9.21
CA ASN A 327 17.53 -4.92 10.35
C ASN A 327 17.09 -3.87 11.37
N PHE A 328 17.19 -2.57 11.04
CA PHE A 328 16.69 -1.51 11.89
C PHE A 328 15.17 -1.63 11.99
N LYS A 329 14.66 -1.48 13.22
CA LYS A 329 13.24 -1.57 13.54
C LYS A 329 12.86 -0.40 14.43
N LYS A 330 11.68 0.18 14.18
CA LYS A 330 11.07 1.15 15.09
C LYS A 330 9.60 0.80 15.30
N THR A 331 9.19 0.82 16.57
CA THR A 331 7.83 0.49 16.99
C THR A 331 7.08 1.76 17.34
N TYR A 332 5.83 1.85 16.90
CA TYR A 332 4.95 2.98 17.07
C TYR A 332 3.71 2.53 17.83
N SER A 333 3.49 3.06 19.03
CA SER A 333 2.28 2.79 19.82
C SER A 333 1.30 3.97 19.79
N LYS A 334 0.00 3.68 19.94
CA LYS A 334 -1.04 4.69 20.19
C LYS A 334 -1.07 5.08 21.66
#